data_AF-A0A536Y7M5-F1
#
_entry.id   AF-A0A536Y7M5-F1
#
_cell.length_a   1.000
_cell.length_b   1.000
_cell.length_c   1.000
_cell.angle_alpha   90.00
_cell.angle_beta   90.00
_cell.angle_gamma   90.00
#
_symmetry.space_group_name_H-M   'P 1'
#
loop_
_entity.id
_entity.type
_entity.pdbx_description
1 polymer ?
#
loop_
_entity_poly.entity_id
_entity_poly.type
_entity_poly.pdbx_seq_one_letter_code
_entity_poly.pdbx_strand_id
1 'polypeptide(L)'
;MKRLVLASLLAVATSVAAQNRSAELDKAYQEARDAYNALQQAIARRDQGIESLPGERTGSAAGGSRPNENYFARQAILEQEVEATRKRYEGAMKRWNDLK
;
A
#
# COMPACT_ATOMS: atom_id res chain seq x y z
N MET A 1 -47.79 -10.57 -26.01
CA MET A 1 -46.97 -9.33 -26.01
C MET A 1 -46.38 -8.98 -24.64
N LYS A 2 -47.04 -9.24 -23.49
CA LYS A 2 -46.48 -8.93 -22.15
C LYS A 2 -45.28 -9.79 -21.69
N ARG A 3 -45.11 -11.01 -22.22
CA ARG A 3 -44.00 -11.93 -21.85
C ARG A 3 -42.66 -11.59 -22.49
N LEU A 4 -42.66 -10.86 -23.61
CA LEU A 4 -41.42 -10.44 -24.29
C LEU A 4 -40.76 -9.23 -23.62
N VAL A 5 -41.52 -8.35 -22.98
CA VAL A 5 -40.99 -7.16 -22.29
C VAL A 5 -40.24 -7.50 -20.99
N LEU A 6 -40.66 -8.56 -20.30
CA LEU A 6 -40.01 -9.01 -19.06
C LEU A 6 -38.64 -9.67 -19.29
N ALA A 7 -38.45 -10.34 -20.44
CA ALA A 7 -37.17 -10.96 -20.79
C ALA A 7 -36.09 -9.95 -21.16
N SER A 8 -36.46 -8.81 -21.75
CA SER A 8 -35.54 -7.73 -22.12
C SER A 8 -34.97 -7.00 -20.90
N LEU A 9 -35.76 -6.81 -19.85
CA LEU A 9 -35.33 -6.11 -18.63
C LEU A 9 -34.34 -6.94 -17.79
N LEU A 10 -34.49 -8.28 -17.79
CA LEU A 10 -33.58 -9.18 -17.07
C LEU A 10 -32.19 -9.27 -17.73
N ALA A 11 -32.13 -9.22 -19.07
CA ALA A 11 -30.87 -9.27 -19.82
C ALA A 11 -30.05 -7.97 -19.77
N VAL A 12 -30.71 -6.83 -19.59
CA VAL A 12 -30.03 -5.53 -19.40
C VAL A 12 -29.51 -5.38 -17.96
N ALA A 13 -30.24 -5.91 -16.97
CA ALA A 13 -29.79 -5.84 -15.57
C ALA A 13 -28.51 -6.67 -15.32
N THR A 14 -28.37 -7.82 -15.96
CA THR A 14 -27.18 -8.68 -15.81
C THR A 14 -25.95 -8.10 -16.52
N SER A 15 -26.11 -7.42 -17.66
CA SER A 15 -24.99 -6.78 -18.35
C SER A 15 -24.42 -5.59 -17.57
N VAL A 16 -25.29 -4.75 -16.98
CA VAL A 16 -24.87 -3.63 -16.13
C VAL A 16 -24.16 -4.13 -14.86
N ALA A 17 -24.66 -5.19 -14.22
CA ALA A 17 -24.02 -5.78 -13.04
C ALA A 17 -22.63 -6.36 -13.35
N ALA A 18 -22.49 -7.05 -14.49
CA ALA A 18 -21.21 -7.60 -14.93
C ALA A 18 -20.18 -6.50 -15.24
N GLN A 19 -20.62 -5.41 -15.87
CA GLN A 19 -19.77 -4.28 -16.25
C GLN A 19 -19.32 -3.45 -15.04
N ASN A 20 -20.18 -3.33 -14.02
CA ASN A 20 -19.79 -2.72 -12.73
C ASN A 20 -18.75 -3.56 -11.99
N ARG A 21 -18.91 -4.90 -11.96
CA ARG A 21 -17.95 -5.80 -11.32
C ARG A 21 -16.57 -5.75 -12.00
N SER A 22 -16.51 -5.70 -13.33
CA SER A 22 -15.23 -5.56 -14.04
C SER A 22 -14.54 -4.24 -13.70
N ALA A 23 -15.27 -3.13 -13.68
CA ALA A 23 -14.71 -1.83 -13.31
C ALA A 23 -14.21 -1.80 -11.84
N GLU A 24 -14.94 -2.43 -10.92
CA GLU A 24 -14.51 -2.57 -9.53
C GLU A 24 -13.25 -3.43 -9.38
N LEU A 25 -13.13 -4.51 -10.16
CA LEU A 25 -11.97 -5.37 -10.18
C LEU A 25 -10.73 -4.64 -10.71
N ASP A 26 -10.87 -3.91 -11.83
CA ASP A 26 -9.79 -3.11 -12.42
C ASP A 26 -9.32 -2.03 -11.44
N LYS A 27 -10.26 -1.36 -10.77
CA LYS A 27 -9.94 -0.37 -9.74
C LYS A 27 -9.19 -1.00 -8.56
N ALA A 28 -9.66 -2.15 -8.05
CA ALA A 28 -9.01 -2.84 -6.94
C ALA A 28 -7.60 -3.34 -7.30
N TYR A 29 -7.41 -3.80 -8.54
CA TYR A 29 -6.10 -4.15 -9.07
C TYR A 29 -5.15 -2.93 -9.10
N GLN A 30 -5.64 -1.80 -9.61
CA GLN A 30 -4.86 -0.57 -9.67
C GLN A 30 -4.48 -0.08 -8.25
N GLU A 31 -5.41 -0.12 -7.31
CA GLU A 31 -5.17 0.19 -5.90
C GLU A 31 -4.08 -0.72 -5.29
N ALA A 32 -4.13 -2.02 -5.57
CA ALA A 32 -3.13 -2.98 -5.09
C ALA A 32 -1.74 -2.71 -5.69
N ARG A 33 -1.68 -2.40 -6.99
CA ARG A 33 -0.44 -2.03 -7.69
C ARG A 33 0.17 -0.75 -7.11
N ASP A 34 -0.64 0.27 -6.87
CA ASP A 34 -0.17 1.54 -6.32
C ASP A 34 0.29 1.38 -4.86
N ALA A 35 -0.42 0.60 -4.06
CA ALA A 35 -0.01 0.28 -2.70
C ALA A 35 1.29 -0.53 -2.65
N TYR A 36 1.48 -1.46 -3.59
CA TYR A 36 2.74 -2.20 -3.73
C TYR A 36 3.91 -1.25 -4.04
N ASN A 37 3.75 -0.35 -5.01
CA ASN A 37 4.78 0.62 -5.35
C ASN A 37 5.13 1.52 -4.15
N ALA A 38 4.14 1.97 -3.40
CA ALA A 38 4.34 2.76 -2.19
C ALA A 38 5.13 1.98 -1.12
N LEU A 39 4.82 0.70 -0.92
CA LEU A 39 5.57 -0.18 -0.02
C LEU A 39 7.04 -0.34 -0.47
N GLN A 40 7.30 -0.57 -1.76
CA GLN A 40 8.67 -0.67 -2.27
C GLN A 40 9.45 0.63 -2.05
N GLN A 41 8.81 1.79 -2.24
CA GLN A 41 9.44 3.08 -1.98
C GLN A 41 9.75 3.30 -0.49
N ALA A 42 8.84 2.91 0.41
CA ALA A 42 9.08 3.01 1.86
C ALA A 42 10.24 2.09 2.30
N ILE A 43 10.29 0.87 1.78
CA ILE A 43 11.40 -0.07 2.00
C ILE A 43 12.72 0.54 1.52
N ALA A 44 12.74 1.11 0.31
CA ALA A 44 13.93 1.76 -0.22
C ALA A 44 14.38 2.94 0.63
N ARG A 45 13.46 3.77 1.13
CA ARG A 45 13.78 4.87 2.06
C ARG A 45 14.39 4.36 3.36
N ARG A 46 13.84 3.29 3.95
CA ARG A 46 14.40 2.66 5.14
C ARG A 46 15.83 2.17 4.89
N ASP A 47 16.05 1.46 3.79
CA ASP A 47 17.37 0.89 3.47
C ASP A 47 18.42 1.97 3.19
N GLN A 48 18.05 3.02 2.48
CA GLN A 48 18.90 4.20 2.28
C GLN A 48 19.16 4.95 3.59
N GLY A 49 18.27 4.80 4.56
CA GLY A 49 18.32 5.47 5.85
C GLY A 49 19.18 4.76 6.91
N ILE A 50 19.81 3.62 6.63
CA ILE A 50 20.57 2.83 7.63
C ILE A 50 21.75 3.63 8.20
N GLU A 51 22.44 4.40 7.37
CA GLU A 51 23.59 5.18 7.83
C GLU A 51 23.16 6.37 8.71
N SER A 52 24.00 6.71 9.69
CA SER A 52 23.78 7.90 10.52
C SER A 52 24.00 9.17 9.72
N LEU A 53 23.11 10.15 9.88
CA LEU A 53 23.25 11.48 9.28
C LEU A 53 24.12 12.40 10.14
N PRO A 54 24.58 13.55 9.60
CA PRO A 54 25.22 14.58 10.41
C PRO A 54 24.36 15.00 11.61
N GLY A 55 24.96 15.08 12.79
CA GLY A 55 24.26 15.41 14.04
C GLY A 55 23.53 14.24 14.72
N GLU A 56 23.45 13.08 14.08
CA GLU A 56 22.88 11.86 14.66
C GLU A 56 23.89 10.97 15.37
N ARG A 57 25.15 11.42 15.43
CA ARG A 57 26.22 10.74 16.12
C ARG A 57 26.74 11.60 17.26
N THR A 58 27.09 10.95 18.36
CA THR A 58 27.66 11.60 19.53
C THR A 58 28.95 10.90 19.92
N GLY A 59 30.01 11.69 20.12
CA GLY A 59 31.32 11.21 20.53
C GLY A 59 31.32 10.67 21.95
N SER A 60 32.21 9.73 22.25
CA SER A 60 32.48 9.24 23.60
C SER A 60 33.83 9.77 24.10
N ALA A 61 33.97 9.89 25.43
CA ALA A 61 35.22 10.32 26.06
C ALA A 61 36.42 9.40 25.76
N ALA A 62 36.17 8.16 25.34
CA ALA A 62 37.18 7.17 24.95
C ALA A 62 37.56 7.22 23.46
N GLY A 63 37.14 8.25 22.70
CA GLY A 63 37.54 8.44 21.30
C GLY A 63 36.66 7.73 20.26
N GLY A 64 35.50 7.20 20.66
CA GLY A 64 34.52 6.58 19.77
C GLY A 64 33.37 7.51 19.40
N SER A 65 32.46 7.04 18.54
CA SER A 65 31.22 7.72 18.20
C SER A 65 30.10 6.70 18.04
N ARG A 66 28.91 7.01 18.55
CA ARG A 66 27.72 6.14 18.45
C ARG A 66 26.51 6.92 17.96
N PRO A 67 25.53 6.25 17.32
CA PRO A 67 24.25 6.86 17.03
C PRO A 67 23.56 7.35 18.32
N ASN A 68 22.87 8.49 18.22
CA ASN A 68 22.15 9.12 19.32
C ASN A 68 20.62 8.98 19.14
N GLU A 69 19.86 9.62 20.02
CA GLU A 69 18.39 9.54 20.01
C GLU A 69 17.76 10.01 18.70
N ASN A 70 18.35 11.01 18.01
CA ASN A 70 17.85 11.49 16.73
C ASN A 70 17.91 10.40 15.65
N TYR A 71 19.00 9.63 15.62
CA TYR A 71 19.12 8.46 14.74
C TYR A 71 17.97 7.48 14.99
N PHE A 72 17.78 7.07 16.25
CA PHE A 72 16.80 6.04 16.59
C PHE A 72 15.36 6.51 16.36
N ALA A 73 15.07 7.79 16.62
CA ALA A 73 13.77 8.38 16.31
C ALA A 73 13.49 8.35 14.80
N ARG A 74 14.48 8.70 13.97
CA ARG A 74 14.35 8.62 12.50
C ARG A 74 14.17 7.18 12.03
N GLN A 75 14.94 6.23 12.56
CA GLN A 75 14.77 4.81 12.23
C GLN A 75 13.35 4.33 12.56
N ALA A 76 12.82 4.70 13.73
CA ALA A 76 11.47 4.33 14.12
C ALA A 76 10.40 4.88 13.15
N ILE A 77 10.57 6.10 12.65
CA ILE A 77 9.66 6.70 11.65
C ILE A 77 9.72 5.92 10.33
N LEU A 78 10.93 5.56 9.86
CA LEU A 78 11.11 4.78 8.63
C LEU A 78 10.45 3.40 8.74
N GLU A 79 10.61 2.73 9.88
CA GLU A 79 9.95 1.43 10.12
C GLU A 79 8.43 1.54 10.21
N GLN A 80 7.91 2.59 10.87
CA GLN A 80 6.47 2.85 10.91
C GLN A 80 5.89 3.11 9.52
N GLU A 81 6.62 3.81 8.65
CA GLU A 81 6.21 4.06 7.26
C GLU A 81 6.14 2.75 6.46
N VAL A 82 7.14 1.88 6.59
CA VAL A 82 7.14 0.55 5.96
C VAL A 82 5.94 -0.27 6.44
N GLU A 83 5.67 -0.27 7.74
CA GLU A 83 4.57 -1.06 8.30
C GLU A 83 3.19 -0.51 7.89
N ALA A 84 3.02 0.81 7.87
CA ALA A 84 1.78 1.44 7.42
C ALA A 84 1.49 1.13 5.93
N THR A 85 2.51 1.23 5.08
CA THR A 85 2.38 0.91 3.65
C THR A 85 2.17 -0.59 3.40
N ARG A 86 2.79 -1.46 4.22
CA ARG A 86 2.53 -2.92 4.19
C ARG A 86 1.07 -3.23 4.47
N LYS A 87 0.51 -2.72 5.56
CA LYS A 87 -0.90 -2.93 5.92
C LYS A 87 -1.85 -2.44 4.82
N ARG A 88 -1.54 -1.31 4.19
CA ARG A 88 -2.30 -0.79 3.05
C ARG A 88 -2.25 -1.73 1.85
N TYR A 89 -1.07 -2.25 1.51
CA TYR A 89 -0.91 -3.22 0.44
C TYR A 89 -1.66 -4.53 0.71
N GLU A 90 -1.55 -5.06 1.92
CA GLU A 90 -2.29 -6.27 2.33
C GLU A 90 -3.81 -6.07 2.24
N GLY A 91 -4.32 -4.92 2.70
CA GLY A 91 -5.74 -4.58 2.58
C GLY A 91 -6.20 -4.46 1.11
N ALA A 92 -5.41 -3.82 0.25
CA ALA A 92 -5.71 -3.69 -1.17
C ALA A 92 -5.69 -5.05 -1.89
N MET A 93 -4.69 -5.89 -1.59
CA MET A 93 -4.60 -7.27 -2.11
C MET A 93 -5.79 -8.12 -1.68
N LYS A 94 -6.20 -8.00 -0.41
CA LYS A 94 -7.40 -8.69 0.08
C LYS A 94 -8.64 -8.26 -0.72
N ARG A 95 -8.86 -6.95 -0.90
CA ARG A 95 -9.99 -6.42 -1.66
C ARG A 95 -10.00 -6.92 -3.11
N TRP A 96 -8.84 -6.93 -3.77
CA TRP A 96 -8.72 -7.43 -5.13
C TRP A 96 -9.02 -8.94 -5.21
N ASN A 97 -8.50 -9.73 -4.29
CA ASN A 97 -8.77 -11.17 -4.21
C ASN A 97 -10.24 -11.48 -3.93
N ASP A 98 -10.92 -10.69 -3.10
CA ASP A 98 -12.33 -10.89 -2.77
C ASP A 98 -13.27 -10.60 -3.98
N LEU A 99 -12.81 -9.84 -4.98
CA LEU A 99 -13.59 -9.49 -6.19
C LEU A 99 -13.37 -10.46 -7.37
N LYS A 100 -12.25 -11.18 -7.37
CA LYS A 100 -11.85 -12.16 -8.38
C LYS A 100 -12.79 -13.37 -8.36
#